data_AF-A0AAD9VU12-F1
#
_entry.id   AF-A0AAD9VU12-F1
#
_cell.length_a   1.000
_cell.length_b   1.000
_cell.length_c   1.000
_cell.angle_alpha   90.00
_cell.angle_beta   90.00
_cell.angle_gamma   90.00
#
_symmetry.space_group_name_H-M   'P 1'
#
loop_
_entity.id
_entity.type
_entity.pdbx_description
1 polymer ?
#
loop_
_entity_poly.entity_id
_entity_poly.type
_entity_poly.pdbx_seq_one_letter_code
_entity_poly.pdbx_strand_id
1 'polypeptide(L)'
;MNASDDKMKEHKLKRDQAINNPCLKEHDLSLQCLNDNNYIPDACTDYFENYRTCKHFWQRVTADRKSKNIKPFLPPVEERIKIKNEYLKSGII
;
A
#
# COMPACT_ATOMS: atom_id res chain seq x y z
N MET A 1 8.07 -22.13 27.08
CA MET A 1 7.55 -21.19 26.07
C MET A 1 8.11 -21.64 24.74
N ASN A 2 7.28 -22.14 23.82
CA ASN A 2 7.73 -22.92 22.66
C ASN A 2 7.81 -22.06 21.39
N ALA A 3 8.96 -22.12 20.71
CA ALA A 3 9.29 -21.39 19.47
C ALA A 3 8.39 -21.71 18.25
N SER A 4 7.44 -22.63 18.40
CA SER A 4 6.51 -23.05 17.35
C SER A 4 5.33 -22.09 17.18
N ASP A 5 4.94 -21.37 18.24
CA ASP A 5 3.81 -20.42 18.20
C ASP A 5 4.19 -19.10 17.50
N ASP A 6 5.47 -18.72 17.49
CA ASP A 6 5.97 -17.54 16.79
C ASP A 6 5.91 -17.70 15.27
N LYS A 7 6.20 -18.89 14.74
CA LYS A 7 6.17 -19.16 13.30
C LYS A 7 4.77 -19.09 12.70
N MET A 8 3.73 -19.51 13.45
CA MET A 8 2.34 -19.40 12.98
C MET A 8 1.81 -17.96 13.00
N LYS A 9 2.25 -17.12 13.93
CA LYS A 9 1.94 -15.69 13.93
C LYS A 9 2.62 -14.98 12.75
N GLU A 10 3.89 -15.29 12.49
CA GLU A 10 4.63 -14.76 11.34
C GLU A 10 3.95 -15.08 10.00
N HIS A 11 3.43 -16.32 9.84
CA HIS A 11 2.70 -16.72 8.64
C HIS A 11 1.32 -16.07 8.46
N LYS A 12 0.59 -15.73 9.54
CA LYS A 12 -0.69 -15.00 9.45
C LYS A 12 -0.52 -13.50 9.12
N LEU A 13 0.60 -12.90 9.51
CA LEU A 13 0.93 -11.50 9.25
C LEU A 13 1.50 -11.27 7.83
N LYS A 14 2.18 -12.27 7.25
CA LYS A 14 2.66 -12.26 5.86
C LYS A 14 1.60 -12.72 4.85
N ARG A 15 0.35 -12.25 4.97
CA ARG A 15 -0.47 -12.14 3.74
C ARG A 15 0.34 -11.26 2.80
N ASP A 16 0.73 -11.80 1.66
CA ASP A 16 1.70 -11.18 0.74
C ASP A 16 1.40 -9.68 0.60
N GLN A 17 2.19 -8.87 1.30
CA GLN A 17 1.94 -7.44 1.41
C GLN A 17 2.19 -6.78 0.06
N ALA A 18 3.05 -7.35 -0.79
CA ALA A 18 3.25 -6.87 -2.15
C ALA A 18 1.96 -7.02 -2.97
N ILE A 19 1.21 -8.11 -2.75
CA ILE A 19 -0.09 -8.33 -3.40
C ILE A 19 -1.19 -7.47 -2.76
N ASN A 20 -1.29 -7.38 -1.44
CA ASN A 20 -2.47 -6.78 -0.80
C ASN A 20 -2.33 -5.29 -0.47
N ASN A 21 -1.10 -4.77 -0.37
CA ASN A 21 -0.82 -3.38 -0.09
C ASN A 21 -0.22 -2.71 -1.34
N PRO A 22 -1.02 -1.98 -2.14
CA PRO A 22 -0.50 -1.29 -3.32
C PRO A 22 0.38 -0.07 -2.98
N CYS A 23 0.55 0.24 -1.69
CA CYS A 23 1.37 1.31 -1.14
C CYS A 23 2.48 0.78 -0.23
N LEU A 24 2.92 -0.47 -0.45
CA LEU A 24 3.98 -1.09 0.35
C LEU A 24 5.27 -0.26 0.31
N LYS A 25 5.63 0.29 -0.85
CA LYS A 25 6.80 1.15 -1.00
C LYS A 25 6.73 2.39 -0.11
N GLU A 26 5.62 3.13 -0.15
CA GLU A 26 5.45 4.34 0.65
C GLU A 26 5.35 4.03 2.15
N HIS A 27 4.74 2.89 2.51
CA HIS A 27 4.74 2.37 3.87
C HIS A 27 6.17 2.13 4.38
N ASP A 28 6.98 1.40 3.61
CA ASP A 28 8.35 1.06 4.02
C ASP A 28 9.24 2.30 4.13
N LEU A 29 9.07 3.26 3.22
CA LEU A 29 9.76 4.56 3.31
C LEU A 29 9.36 5.34 4.58
N SER A 30 8.09 5.30 4.98
CA SER A 30 7.65 5.95 6.22
C SER A 30 8.24 5.29 7.48
N LEU A 31 8.36 3.96 7.49
CA LEU A 31 9.01 3.22 8.57
C LEU A 31 10.52 3.49 8.60
N GLN A 32 11.16 3.55 7.44
CA GLN A 32 12.56 3.90 7.32
C GLN A 32 12.83 5.31 7.87
N CYS A 33 12.02 6.30 7.50
CA CYS A 33 12.17 7.64 8.04
C CYS A 33 12.09 7.67 9.58
N LEU A 34 11.13 6.93 10.17
CA LEU A 34 11.02 6.82 11.63
C LEU A 34 12.29 6.22 12.24
N ASN A 35 12.81 5.14 11.67
CA ASN A 35 14.04 4.51 12.15
C ASN A 35 15.23 5.47 12.09
N ASP A 36 15.34 6.27 11.03
CA ASP A 36 16.43 7.21 10.82
C ASP A 36 16.32 8.46 11.73
N ASN A 37 15.11 8.79 12.19
CA ASN A 37 14.82 10.00 12.98
C ASN A 37 14.45 9.70 14.44
N ASN A 38 14.95 8.60 15.02
CA ASN A 38 14.68 8.21 16.41
C ASN A 38 13.17 8.16 16.75
N TYR A 39 12.35 7.75 15.78
CA TYR A 39 10.89 7.68 15.87
C TYR A 39 10.20 9.02 16.13
N ILE A 40 10.81 10.15 15.77
CA ILE A 40 10.17 11.48 15.83
C ILE A 40 9.19 11.60 14.63
N PRO A 41 7.85 11.58 14.84
CA PRO A 41 6.90 11.51 13.73
C PRO A 41 6.88 12.77 12.87
N ASP A 42 7.06 13.94 13.49
CA ASP A 42 6.98 15.23 12.82
C ASP A 42 8.07 15.38 11.74
N ALA A 43 9.23 14.74 11.93
CA ALA A 43 10.31 14.69 10.95
C ALA A 43 9.96 13.89 9.67
N CYS A 44 8.88 13.10 9.72
CA CYS A 44 8.48 12.16 8.66
C CYS A 44 7.14 12.51 8.00
N THR A 45 6.63 13.72 8.23
CA THR A 45 5.33 14.18 7.72
C THR A 45 5.15 13.92 6.23
N ASP A 46 6.14 14.25 5.39
CA ASP A 46 6.05 14.06 3.94
C ASP A 46 5.93 12.58 3.54
N TYR A 47 6.62 11.68 4.25
CA TYR A 47 6.51 10.24 4.02
C TYR A 47 5.12 9.72 4.38
N PHE A 48 4.53 10.23 5.45
CA PHE A 48 3.16 9.89 5.82
C PHE A 48 2.15 10.44 4.81
N GLU A 49 2.33 11.66 4.33
CA GLU A 49 1.47 12.25 3.29
C GLU A 49 1.57 11.49 1.97
N ASN A 50 2.77 11.04 1.58
CA ASN A 50 2.94 10.16 0.42
C ASN A 50 2.18 8.84 0.59
N TYR A 51 2.28 8.20 1.76
CA TYR A 51 1.56 6.98 2.06
C TYR A 51 0.03 7.18 2.07
N ARG A 52 -0.46 8.29 2.65
CA ARG A 52 -1.89 8.67 2.65
C ARG A 52 -2.40 8.91 1.23
N THR A 53 -1.67 9.67 0.44
CA THR A 53 -1.98 9.96 -0.97
C THR A 53 -2.07 8.68 -1.78
N CYS A 54 -1.10 7.77 -1.61
CA CYS A 54 -1.15 6.47 -2.27
C CYS A 54 -2.41 5.68 -1.90
N LYS A 55 -2.76 5.62 -0.61
CA LYS A 55 -3.97 4.90 -0.16
C LYS A 55 -5.24 5.50 -0.76
N HIS A 56 -5.37 6.82 -0.74
CA HIS A 56 -6.53 7.51 -1.33
C HIS A 56 -6.65 7.23 -2.83
N PHE A 57 -5.53 7.26 -3.56
CA PHE A 57 -5.49 6.91 -4.98
C PHE A 57 -6.05 5.49 -5.21
N TRP A 58 -5.51 4.48 -4.52
CA TRP A 58 -5.93 3.10 -4.73
C TRP A 58 -7.34 2.80 -4.22
N GLN A 59 -7.83 3.53 -3.21
CA GLN A 59 -9.23 3.49 -2.80
C GLN A 59 -10.15 3.97 -3.94
N ARG A 60 -9.83 5.08 -4.60
CA ARG A 60 -10.58 5.60 -5.74
C ARG A 60 -10.56 4.65 -6.94
N VAL A 61 -9.37 4.13 -7.32
CA VAL A 61 -9.24 3.11 -8.37
C VAL A 61 -10.11 1.89 -8.06
N THR A 62 -10.05 1.40 -6.81
CA THR A 62 -10.83 0.22 -6.40
C THR A 62 -12.33 0.50 -6.43
N ALA A 63 -12.77 1.69 -6.03
CA ALA A 63 -14.17 2.10 -6.08
C ALA A 63 -14.67 2.19 -7.53
N ASP A 64 -13.91 2.80 -8.43
CA ASP A 64 -14.26 2.89 -9.86
C ASP A 64 -14.30 1.52 -10.53
N ARG A 65 -13.33 0.65 -10.25
CA ARG A 65 -13.33 -0.74 -10.74
C ARG A 65 -14.54 -1.52 -10.21
N LYS A 66 -14.94 -1.31 -8.96
CA LYS A 66 -16.14 -1.92 -8.38
C LYS A 66 -17.41 -1.44 -9.07
N SER A 67 -17.58 -0.12 -9.32
CA SER A 67 -18.76 0.39 -10.01
C SER A 67 -18.86 -0.10 -11.46
N LYS A 68 -17.72 -0.42 -12.09
CA LYS A 68 -17.65 -1.01 -13.43
C LYS A 68 -17.62 -2.55 -13.43
N ASN A 69 -17.69 -3.19 -12.26
CA ASN A 69 -17.58 -4.64 -12.07
C ASN A 69 -16.30 -5.26 -12.70
N ILE A 70 -15.19 -4.52 -12.73
CA ILE A 70 -13.90 -4.96 -13.27
C ILE A 70 -13.12 -5.71 -12.19
N LYS A 71 -12.97 -7.03 -12.36
CA LYS A 71 -12.22 -7.89 -11.43
C LYS A 71 -10.80 -8.20 -11.95
N PRO A 72 -9.80 -8.33 -11.06
CA PRO A 72 -9.87 -8.11 -9.62
C PRO A 72 -10.04 -6.62 -9.27
N PHE A 73 -10.78 -6.30 -8.21
CA PHE A 73 -11.08 -4.89 -7.87
C PHE A 73 -9.83 -4.09 -7.51
N LEU A 74 -8.87 -4.71 -6.81
CA LEU A 74 -7.51 -4.20 -6.70
C LEU A 74 -6.69 -4.77 -7.87
N PRO A 75 -6.02 -3.94 -8.69
CA PRO A 75 -5.24 -4.46 -9.80
C PRO A 75 -4.08 -5.39 -9.39
N PRO A 76 -3.78 -6.41 -10.22
CA PRO A 76 -2.59 -7.26 -10.07
C PRO A 76 -1.30 -6.42 -10.09
N VAL A 77 -0.26 -6.88 -9.41
CA VAL A 77 0.98 -6.12 -9.17
C VAL A 77 1.62 -5.67 -10.49
N GLU A 78 1.68 -6.58 -11.45
CA GLU A 78 2.25 -6.42 -12.79
C GLU A 78 1.52 -5.35 -13.63
N GLU A 79 0.22 -5.13 -13.39
CA GLU A 79 -0.58 -4.15 -14.12
C GLU A 79 -0.66 -2.78 -13.44
N ARG A 80 -0.27 -2.68 -12.16
CA ARG A 80 -0.48 -1.47 -11.35
C ARG A 80 0.14 -0.23 -11.96
N ILE A 81 1.35 -0.34 -12.52
CA ILE A 81 2.06 0.82 -13.10
C ILE A 81 1.28 1.36 -14.30
N LYS A 82 0.86 0.46 -15.20
CA LYS A 82 0.09 0.82 -16.38
C LYS A 82 -1.25 1.45 -15.99
N ILE A 83 -2.02 0.77 -15.14
CA ILE A 83 -3.34 1.24 -14.68
C ILE A 83 -3.19 2.58 -13.93
N LYS A 84 -2.19 2.71 -13.05
CA LYS A 84 -1.94 3.98 -12.35
C LYS A 84 -1.77 5.14 -13.33
N ASN A 85 -0.96 4.95 -14.37
CA ASN A 85 -0.74 5.96 -15.39
C ASN A 85 -2.01 6.27 -16.21
N GLU A 86 -2.85 5.28 -16.47
CA GLU A 86 -4.14 5.49 -17.15
C GLU A 86 -5.10 6.33 -16.32
N TYR A 87 -5.24 6.04 -15.02
CA TYR A 87 -6.09 6.83 -14.11
C TYR A 87 -5.60 8.27 -13.93
N LEU A 88 -4.28 8.46 -13.86
CA LEU A 88 -3.69 9.82 -13.78
C LEU A 88 -3.95 10.64 -15.06
N LYS A 89 -4.04 9.98 -16.21
CA LYS A 89 -4.35 10.63 -17.50
C LYS A 89 -5.85 10.89 -17.70
N SER A 90 -6.71 10.04 -17.15
CA SER A 90 -8.17 10.11 -17.38
C SER A 90 -8.88 11.17 -16.54
N GLY A 91 -8.19 11.77 -15.54
CA GLY A 91 -8.78 12.79 -14.66
C GLY A 91 -9.89 12.27 -13.74
N ILE A 92 -10.02 10.94 -13.62
CA ILE A 92 -10.98 10.28 -12.73
C ILE A 92 -10.55 10.43 -11.25
N ILE A 93 -9.27 10.76 -11.01
CA ILE A 93 -8.65 10.86 -9.67
C ILE A 93 -7.95 12.20 -9.49
#